data_AF-A0A6A4IF83-F1
#
_entry.id   AF-A0A6A4IF83-F1
#
_cell.length_a   1.000
_cell.length_b   1.000
_cell.length_c   1.000
_cell.angle_alpha   90.00
_cell.angle_beta   90.00
_cell.angle_gamma   90.00
#
_symmetry.space_group_name_H-M   'P 1'
#
loop_
_entity.id
_entity.type
_entity.pdbx_description
1 polymer ?
#
loop_
_entity_poly.entity_id
_entity_poly.type
_entity_poly.pdbx_seq_one_letter_code
_entity_poly.pdbx_strand_id
1 'polypeptide(L)'
;KRWPIKVKRKEGVRCLDIFEAIYKTLQHRLTDEDIRAFGEARIQHCYNFYLQRCADSPGLSDYNKQRGMRRVDLLRGRRFFRGI
;
A
#
# COMPACT_ATOMS: atom_id res chain seq x y z
N LYS A 1 3.11 1.82 18.13
CA LYS A 1 2.49 2.28 16.86
C LYS A 1 1.24 1.44 16.60
N ARG A 2 0.08 2.06 16.43
CA ARG A 2 -1.21 1.37 16.24
C ARG A 2 -1.35 0.95 14.78
N TRP A 3 -1.63 -0.33 14.50
CA TRP A 3 -1.92 -0.79 13.15
C TRP A 3 -3.19 -0.10 12.63
N PRO A 4 -3.19 0.53 11.44
CA PRO A 4 -4.29 1.39 11.01
C PRO A 4 -5.51 0.60 10.53
N ILE A 5 -5.37 -0.70 10.29
CA ILE A 5 -6.44 -1.53 9.74
C ILE A 5 -7.30 -2.05 10.89
N LYS A 6 -8.56 -1.62 10.92
CA LYS A 6 -9.58 -2.13 11.84
C LYS A 6 -10.71 -2.74 11.01
N VAL A 7 -10.99 -4.01 11.22
CA VAL A 7 -12.08 -4.74 10.55
C VAL A 7 -13.10 -5.14 11.59
N LYS A 8 -14.38 -4.89 11.31
CA LYS A 8 -15.50 -5.29 12.14
C LYS A 8 -16.60 -5.83 11.24
N ARG A 9 -17.19 -6.95 11.64
CA ARG A 9 -18.34 -7.53 10.98
C ARG A 9 -19.23 -8.23 12.00
N LYS A 10 -20.53 -7.96 11.95
CA LYS A 10 -21.50 -8.42 12.96
C LYS A 10 -21.65 -9.94 12.95
N GLU A 11 -21.57 -10.58 11.80
CA GLU A 11 -21.70 -12.03 11.62
C GLU A 11 -20.39 -12.80 11.87
N GLY A 12 -19.34 -12.12 12.33
CA GLY A 12 -17.99 -12.66 12.42
C GLY A 12 -17.10 -12.22 11.25
N VAL A 13 -15.82 -11.96 11.54
CA VAL A 13 -14.84 -11.51 10.56
C VAL A 13 -14.35 -12.69 9.73
N ARG A 14 -14.44 -12.60 8.40
CA ARG A 14 -13.84 -13.57 7.47
C ARG A 14 -12.42 -13.17 7.10
N CYS A 15 -11.64 -14.14 6.62
CA CYS A 15 -10.34 -13.87 6.00
C CYS A 15 -10.44 -12.87 4.85
N LEU A 16 -11.50 -12.95 4.02
CA LEU A 16 -11.73 -12.00 2.94
C LEU A 16 -11.82 -10.55 3.43
N ASP A 17 -12.51 -10.33 4.56
CA ASP A 17 -12.71 -8.99 5.11
C ASP A 17 -11.36 -8.38 5.57
N ILE A 18 -10.45 -9.23 6.05
CA ILE A 18 -9.08 -8.85 6.44
C ILE A 18 -8.25 -8.50 5.19
N PHE A 19 -8.23 -9.39 4.20
CA PHE A 19 -7.45 -9.17 2.98
C PHE A 19 -7.93 -7.94 2.21
N GLU A 20 -9.24 -7.72 2.14
CA GLU A 20 -9.82 -6.54 1.52
C GLU A 20 -9.42 -5.27 2.26
N ALA A 21 -9.47 -5.26 3.59
CA ALA A 21 -9.06 -4.10 4.37
C ALA A 21 -7.57 -3.78 4.23
N ILE A 22 -6.71 -4.80 4.18
CA ILE A 22 -5.28 -4.66 3.85
C ILE A 22 -5.11 -4.06 2.46
N TYR A 23 -5.77 -4.64 1.45
CA TYR A 23 -5.70 -4.17 0.09
C TYR A 23 -6.13 -2.70 -0.04
N LYS A 24 -7.31 -2.35 0.48
CA LYS A 24 -7.85 -0.99 0.46
C LYS A 24 -6.90 0.02 1.13
N THR A 25 -6.29 -0.39 2.25
CA THR A 25 -5.36 0.47 2.98
C THR A 25 -4.06 0.70 2.21
N LEU A 26 -3.50 -0.35 1.60
CA LEU A 26 -2.20 -0.29 0.92
C LEU A 26 -2.29 0.28 -0.50
N GLN A 27 -3.44 0.17 -1.16
CA GLN A 27 -3.68 0.76 -2.49
C GLN A 27 -3.94 2.27 -2.47
N HIS A 28 -4.11 2.87 -1.30
CA HIS A 28 -4.33 4.30 -1.19
C HIS A 28 -3.11 5.08 -1.73
N ARG A 29 -3.37 6.08 -2.57
CA ARG A 29 -2.35 7.04 -3.04
C ARG A 29 -1.80 7.80 -1.85
N LEU A 30 -0.51 8.10 -1.84
CA LEU A 30 0.07 8.92 -0.78
C LEU A 30 -0.58 10.30 -0.75
N THR A 31 -1.01 10.71 0.44
CA THR A 31 -1.56 12.05 0.73
C THR A 31 -0.55 12.90 1.50
N ASP A 32 -0.83 14.19 1.67
CA ASP A 32 0.00 15.05 2.51
C ASP A 32 0.07 14.57 3.97
N GLU A 33 -0.98 13.91 4.45
CA GLU A 33 -0.98 13.26 5.77
C GLU A 33 0.03 12.11 5.80
N ASP A 34 0.11 11.30 4.74
CA ASP A 34 1.12 10.26 4.63
C ASP A 34 2.53 10.85 4.59
N ILE A 35 2.73 11.96 3.87
CA ILE A 35 4.03 12.66 3.84
C ILE A 35 4.42 13.14 5.23
N ARG A 36 3.50 13.76 5.97
CA ARG A 36 3.73 14.16 7.37
C ARG A 36 4.00 12.98 8.30
N ALA A 37 3.30 11.86 8.11
CA ALA A 37 3.41 10.69 8.99
C ALA A 37 4.67 9.85 8.75
N PHE A 38 5.09 9.70 7.49
CA PHE A 38 6.22 8.85 7.12
C PHE A 38 7.53 9.62 6.88
N GLY A 39 7.44 10.90 6.55
CA GLY A 39 8.55 11.78 6.23
C GLY A 39 8.96 11.69 4.75
N GLU A 40 9.26 12.85 4.15
CA GLU A 40 9.63 12.97 2.75
C GLU A 40 10.87 12.15 2.38
N ALA A 41 11.92 12.20 3.20
CA ALA A 41 13.16 11.43 2.97
C ALA A 41 12.89 9.93 2.82
N ARG A 42 11.97 9.38 3.62
CA ARG A 42 11.57 7.97 3.52
C ARG A 42 10.81 7.69 2.24
N ILE A 43 9.91 8.58 1.84
CA ILE A 43 9.12 8.44 0.61
C ILE A 43 10.04 8.45 -0.60
N GLN A 44 11.01 9.39 -0.65
CA GLN A 44 12.01 9.45 -1.70
C GLN A 44 12.83 8.16 -1.79
N HIS A 45 13.28 7.61 -0.65
CA HIS A 45 13.97 6.33 -0.62
C HIS A 45 13.11 5.15 -1.13
N CYS A 46 11.78 5.28 -1.09
CA CYS A 46 10.87 4.24 -1.57
C CYS A 46 10.49 4.39 -3.05
N TYR A 47 10.93 5.44 -3.75
CA TYR A 47 10.53 5.74 -5.13
C TYR A 47 10.84 4.60 -6.11
N ASN A 48 11.98 3.94 -5.96
CA ASN A 48 12.37 2.80 -6.80
C ASN A 48 11.38 1.63 -6.71
N PHE A 49 10.76 1.40 -5.55
CA PHE A 49 9.77 0.33 -5.38
C PHE A 49 8.44 0.66 -6.04
N TYR A 50 8.08 1.95 -6.10
CA TYR A 50 6.95 2.43 -6.90
C TYR A 50 7.20 2.19 -8.39
N LEU A 51 8.37 2.55 -8.90
CA LEU A 51 8.73 2.29 -10.30
C LEU A 51 8.68 0.80 -10.63
N GLN A 52 9.25 -0.03 -9.75
CA GLN A 52 9.20 -1.48 -9.88
C GLN A 52 7.77 -1.99 -9.93
N ARG A 53 6.88 -1.56 -9.03
CA ARG A 53 5.46 -1.96 -9.05
C ARG A 53 4.77 -1.59 -10.36
N CYS A 54 5.09 -0.42 -10.92
CA CYS A 54 4.53 0.01 -12.19
C CYS A 54 5.00 -0.90 -13.34
N ALA A 55 6.28 -1.26 -13.36
CA ALA A 55 6.85 -2.18 -14.35
C ALA A 55 6.27 -3.61 -14.21
N ASP A 56 6.02 -4.07 -13.00
CA ASP A 56 5.48 -5.42 -12.71
C ASP A 56 4.00 -5.58 -13.09
N SER A 57 3.37 -4.57 -13.71
CA SER A 57 1.98 -4.60 -14.15
C SER A 57 1.89 -4.51 -15.68
N PRO A 58 2.04 -5.65 -16.41
CA PRO A 58 1.97 -5.68 -17.87
C PRO A 58 0.70 -5.01 -18.40
N GLY A 59 0.84 -4.15 -19.41
CA GLY A 59 -0.27 -3.39 -20.00
C GLY A 59 -0.83 -2.24 -19.14
N LEU A 60 -0.37 -2.08 -17.89
CA LEU A 60 -0.87 -1.06 -16.95
C LEU A 60 0.23 -0.14 -16.39
N SER A 61 1.46 -0.22 -16.91
CA SER A 61 2.59 0.60 -16.43
C SER A 61 2.26 2.09 -16.42
N ASP A 62 1.83 2.65 -17.55
CA ASP A 62 1.60 4.10 -17.65
C ASP A 62 0.40 4.55 -16.84
N TYR A 63 -0.66 3.74 -16.81
CA TYR A 63 -1.78 3.95 -15.90
C TYR A 63 -1.32 4.02 -14.44
N ASN A 64 -0.49 3.06 -14.00
CA ASN A 64 0.02 3.03 -12.64
C ASN A 64 0.92 4.23 -12.33
N LYS A 65 1.71 4.70 -13.31
CA LYS A 65 2.53 5.90 -13.16
C LYS A 65 1.67 7.15 -12.98
N GLN A 66 0.62 7.31 -13.77
CA GLN A 66 -0.32 8.44 -13.64
C GLN A 66 -1.04 8.46 -12.29
N ARG A 67 -1.31 7.29 -11.71
CA ARG A 67 -1.92 7.16 -10.38
C ARG A 67 -0.97 7.52 -9.23
N GLY A 68 0.34 7.53 -9.48
CA GLY A 68 1.38 7.90 -8.53
C GLY A 68 1.69 6.84 -7.46
N MET A 69 2.47 7.26 -6.45
CA MET A 69 2.89 6.41 -5.34
C MET A 69 1.73 6.05 -4.43
N ARG A 70 1.73 4.81 -3.94
CA ARG A 70 0.73 4.25 -3.02
C ARG A 70 1.42 3.78 -1.74
N ARG A 71 0.64 3.61 -0.66
CA ARG A 71 1.18 3.14 0.64
C ARG A 71 1.91 1.79 0.54
N VAL A 72 1.51 0.92 -0.38
CA VAL A 72 2.21 -0.35 -0.66
C VAL A 72 3.67 -0.14 -1.07
N ASP A 73 4.00 0.97 -1.73
CA ASP A 73 5.36 1.27 -2.20
C ASP A 73 6.30 1.54 -1.00
N LEU A 74 5.76 2.02 0.11
CA LEU A 74 6.49 2.24 1.37
C LEU A 74 6.88 0.96 2.10
N LEU A 75 6.38 -0.19 1.64
CA LEU A 75 6.77 -1.51 2.13
C LEU A 75 8.07 -2.03 1.51
N ARG A 76 8.70 -1.26 0.61
CA ARG A 76 10.03 -1.55 0.04
C ARG A 76 10.11 -2.93 -0.62
N GLY A 77 9.14 -3.24 -1.48
CA GLY A 77 9.08 -4.51 -2.21
C GLY A 77 8.67 -5.72 -1.36
N ARG A 78 8.44 -5.56 -0.05
CA ARG A 78 7.85 -6.60 0.81
C ARG A 78 6.35 -6.66 0.57
N ARG A 79 5.97 -7.27 -0.55
CA ARG A 79 4.58 -7.41 -1.02
C ARG A 79 3.89 -8.68 -0.51
N PHE A 80 4.57 -9.43 0.37
CA PHE A 80 4.06 -10.65 0.99
C PHE A 80 3.86 -10.45 2.50
N PHE A 81 2.77 -10.99 3.03
CA PHE A 81 2.48 -11.03 4.46
C PHE A 81 3.27 -12.20 5.07
N ARG A 82 4.21 -11.93 5.97
CA ARG A 82 5.19 -12.91 6.49
C ARG A 82 4.68 -13.80 7.64
N GLY A 83 3.38 -14.06 7.71
CA GLY A 83 2.81 -14.79 8.86
C GLY A 83 1.37 -15.22 8.68
N ILE A 84 1.14 -16.06 7.66
CA ILE A 84 0.26 -17.22 7.82
C ILE A 84 1.18 -18.38 8.15
#